data_AF-A0A5K1JTQ8-F1
#
_entry.id   AF-A0A5K1JTQ8-F1
#
_cell.length_a   1.000
_cell.length_b   1.000
_cell.length_c   1.000
_cell.angle_alpha   90.00
_cell.angle_beta   90.00
_cell.angle_gamma   90.00
#
_symmetry.space_group_name_H-M   'P 1'
#
loop_
_entity.id
_entity.type
_entity.pdbx_description
1 polymer ?
#
loop_
_entity_poly.entity_id
_entity_poly.type
_entity_poly.pdbx_seq_one_letter_code
_entity_poly.pdbx_strand_id
1 'polypeptide(L)'
;GSVYATSGHDRPQIVVKVLDPANEEEAIIDRLQHDTSPRNHLIPCEIIRPILREKNSLKVLCALFKVFHQIAEGVDYLHSLRIAHIDLCFGNVMVALEESEKKYPETKAGRVYIIDFDRSRQLEWGPGLQPAIELPSTQYKPPLQMKHFDPYSWDVYCMGQLFDRLAKVSLPPLPFGSHRS
;
A
#
# COMPACT_ATOMS: atom_id res chain seq x y z
N GLY A 1 -3.74 -12.20 -9.94
CA GLY A 1 -3.28 -13.60 -9.88
C GLY A 1 -3.97 -14.39 -8.76
N SER A 2 -3.44 -15.55 -8.40
CA SER A 2 -3.89 -16.36 -7.25
C SER A 2 -2.80 -16.41 -6.17
N VAL A 3 -3.18 -16.29 -4.90
CA VAL A 3 -2.24 -16.34 -3.77
C VAL A 3 -2.45 -17.62 -2.97
N TYR A 4 -1.36 -18.37 -2.74
CA TYR A 4 -1.33 -19.57 -1.93
C TYR A 4 -0.39 -19.35 -0.75
N ALA A 5 -0.77 -19.80 0.44
CA ALA A 5 0.08 -19.73 1.62
C ALA A 5 0.15 -21.11 2.28
N THR A 6 1.33 -21.47 2.78
CA THR A 6 1.47 -22.59 3.72
C THR A 6 0.66 -22.32 5.00
N SER A 7 0.20 -23.38 5.67
CA SER A 7 -0.53 -23.26 6.94
C SER A 7 0.23 -22.39 7.94
N GLY A 8 -0.51 -21.58 8.71
CA GLY A 8 0.07 -20.72 9.75
C GLY A 8 0.85 -21.48 10.84
N HIS A 9 0.60 -22.79 10.96
CA HIS A 9 1.27 -23.68 11.90
C HIS A 9 2.56 -24.31 11.35
N ASP A 10 2.76 -24.29 10.03
CA ASP A 10 3.92 -24.88 9.38
C ASP A 10 5.05 -23.85 9.23
N ARG A 11 6.28 -24.27 9.52
CA ARG A 11 7.48 -23.45 9.31
C ARG A 11 8.39 -24.11 8.27
N PRO A 12 8.89 -23.37 7.27
CA PRO A 12 8.69 -21.93 7.05
C PRO A 12 7.31 -21.60 6.47
N GLN A 13 6.76 -20.45 6.86
CA GLN A 13 5.61 -19.87 6.14
C GLN A 13 6.08 -19.31 4.80
N ILE A 14 5.43 -19.71 3.70
CA ILE A 14 5.70 -19.33 2.33
C ILE A 14 4.38 -18.90 1.67
N VAL A 15 4.37 -17.77 0.97
CA VAL A 15 3.26 -17.25 0.17
C VAL A 15 3.66 -17.20 -1.31
N VAL A 16 3.09 -18.10 -2.10
CA VAL A 16 3.30 -18.12 -3.55
C VAL A 16 2.17 -17.36 -4.22
N LYS A 17 2.50 -16.25 -4.89
CA LYS A 17 1.58 -15.59 -5.81
C LYS A 17 1.84 -16.07 -7.24
N VAL A 18 0.83 -16.67 -7.85
CA VAL A 18 0.80 -17.00 -9.27
C VAL A 18 0.31 -15.78 -10.02
N LEU A 19 1.17 -15.22 -10.87
CA LEU A 19 0.88 -14.02 -11.65
C LEU A 19 0.00 -14.36 -12.86
N ASP A 20 -0.83 -13.40 -13.27
CA ASP A 20 -1.59 -13.49 -14.50
C ASP A 20 -0.74 -12.93 -15.65
N PRO A 21 -0.32 -13.73 -16.65
CA PRO A 21 0.54 -13.23 -17.73
C PRO A 21 -0.14 -12.16 -18.61
N ALA A 22 -1.46 -11.97 -18.48
CA ALA A 22 -2.18 -10.89 -19.16
C ALA A 22 -2.02 -9.52 -18.48
N ASN A 23 -1.44 -9.44 -17.28
CA ASN A 23 -1.20 -8.20 -16.56
C ASN A 23 0.26 -7.72 -16.69
N GLU A 24 0.51 -6.49 -16.27
CA GLU A 24 1.86 -5.87 -16.29
C GLU A 24 2.63 -6.10 -14.98
N GLU A 25 2.09 -6.89 -14.05
CA GLU A 25 2.62 -7.04 -12.71
C GLU A 25 4.05 -7.61 -12.71
N GLU A 26 4.30 -8.66 -13.51
CA GLU A 26 5.63 -9.28 -13.58
C GLU A 26 6.68 -8.29 -14.05
N ALA A 27 6.42 -7.55 -15.13
CA ALA A 27 7.35 -6.58 -15.68
C ALA A 27 7.59 -5.40 -14.73
N ILE A 28 6.54 -4.94 -14.03
CA ILE A 28 6.65 -3.87 -13.03
C ILE A 28 7.47 -4.35 -11.83
N ILE A 29 7.19 -5.54 -11.29
CA ILE A 29 7.91 -6.12 -10.15
C ILE A 29 9.37 -6.35 -10.51
N ASP A 30 9.66 -6.96 -11.66
CA ASP A 30 11.03 -7.23 -12.12
C ASP A 30 11.84 -5.93 -12.20
N ARG A 31 11.27 -4.87 -12.80
CA ARG A 31 11.91 -3.55 -12.86
C ARG A 31 12.18 -2.98 -11.46
N LEU A 32 11.20 -3.05 -10.57
CA LEU A 32 11.31 -2.50 -9.22
C LEU A 32 12.26 -3.32 -8.34
N GLN A 33 12.41 -4.63 -8.55
CA GLN A 33 13.34 -5.47 -7.78
C GLN A 33 14.81 -5.15 -8.09
N HIS A 34 15.11 -4.70 -9.31
CA HIS A 34 16.46 -4.30 -9.71
C HIS A 34 16.81 -2.85 -9.31
N ASP A 35 15.87 -2.11 -8.72
CA ASP A 35 16.04 -0.71 -8.36
C ASP A 35 16.39 -0.53 -6.88
N THR A 36 17.59 -0.03 -6.62
CA THR A 36 18.14 0.16 -5.27
C THR A 36 17.74 1.49 -4.60
N SER A 37 16.86 2.28 -5.21
CA SER A 37 16.41 3.55 -4.65
C SER A 37 15.82 3.37 -3.24
N PRO A 38 16.21 4.17 -2.24
CA PRO A 38 15.64 4.08 -0.91
C PRO A 38 14.16 4.50 -0.87
N ARG A 39 13.67 5.20 -1.91
CA ARG A 39 12.25 5.56 -2.10
C ARG A 39 11.43 4.41 -2.69
N ASN A 40 12.09 3.31 -3.10
CA ASN A 40 11.41 2.12 -3.58
C ASN A 40 10.80 1.37 -2.40
N HIS A 41 9.49 1.48 -2.27
CA HIS A 41 8.71 0.80 -1.24
C HIS A 41 8.13 -0.55 -1.72
N LEU A 42 8.63 -1.13 -2.82
CA LEU A 42 8.33 -2.53 -3.14
C LEU A 42 8.88 -3.44 -2.05
N ILE A 43 8.08 -4.44 -1.69
CA ILE A 43 8.51 -5.47 -0.76
C ILE A 43 9.57 -6.38 -1.40
N PRO A 44 10.76 -6.55 -0.81
CA PRO A 44 11.76 -7.48 -1.33
C PRO A 44 11.41 -8.94 -1.01
N CYS A 45 10.55 -9.21 -0.01
CA CYS A 45 10.01 -10.53 0.37
C CYS A 45 8.92 -10.44 1.47
N GLU A 46 8.10 -11.48 1.61
CA GLU A 46 6.88 -11.52 2.45
C GLU A 46 7.02 -11.06 3.91
N ILE A 47 6.10 -10.20 4.36
CA ILE A 47 5.99 -9.67 5.73
C ILE A 47 4.56 -9.91 6.24
N ILE A 48 4.35 -10.14 7.54
CA ILE A 48 3.00 -10.19 8.15
C ILE A 48 2.91 -9.23 9.36
N ARG A 49 1.77 -8.53 9.41
CA ARG A 49 1.23 -7.48 10.32
C ARG A 49 1.24 -7.81 11.84
N PRO A 50 1.18 -6.84 12.79
CA PRO A 50 0.24 -5.69 12.83
C PRO A 50 0.79 -4.30 13.24
N ILE A 51 -0.03 -3.27 12.96
CA ILE A 51 0.13 -1.89 13.44
C ILE A 51 0.10 -1.87 14.97
N LEU A 52 1.09 -1.21 15.56
CA LEU A 52 1.33 -1.09 16.99
C LEU A 52 0.05 -0.86 17.82
N ARG A 53 -0.15 -1.69 18.85
CA ARG A 53 -1.06 -1.43 19.97
C ARG A 53 -0.42 -0.45 20.95
N GLU A 54 -0.28 0.82 20.55
CA GLU A 54 0.20 1.89 21.44
C GLU A 54 -1.00 2.60 22.09
N LYS A 55 -0.93 2.88 23.40
CA LYS A 55 -2.01 3.50 24.16
C LYS A 55 -1.89 5.02 24.22
N ASN A 56 -0.70 5.57 23.96
CA ASN A 56 -0.46 7.00 23.94
C ASN A 56 -0.87 7.62 22.59
N SER A 57 -1.93 8.44 22.58
CA SER A 57 -2.48 9.05 21.37
C SER A 57 -1.47 9.91 20.59
N LEU A 58 -0.52 10.59 21.24
CA LEU A 58 0.52 11.36 20.56
C LEU A 58 1.51 10.44 19.85
N LYS A 59 1.94 9.35 20.51
CA LYS A 59 2.81 8.35 19.88
C LYS A 59 2.12 7.66 18.70
N VAL A 60 0.83 7.34 18.85
CA VAL A 60 0.00 6.79 17.76
C VAL A 60 -0.04 7.77 16.59
N LEU A 61 -0.29 9.06 16.85
CA LEU A 61 -0.35 10.07 15.80
C LEU A 61 1.01 10.24 15.10
N CYS A 62 2.11 10.28 15.85
CA CYS A 62 3.46 10.31 15.27
C CYS A 62 3.74 9.06 14.42
N ALA A 63 3.35 7.87 14.87
CA ALA A 63 3.49 6.64 14.11
C ALA A 63 2.64 6.68 12.83
N LEU A 64 1.41 7.19 12.92
CA LEU A 64 0.50 7.34 11.79
C LEU A 64 1.09 8.27 10.72
N PHE A 65 1.63 9.42 11.11
CA PHE A 65 2.28 10.34 10.17
C PHE A 65 3.54 9.74 9.55
N LYS A 66 4.34 8.98 10.32
CA LYS A 66 5.51 8.27 9.78
C LYS A 66 5.12 7.22 8.74
N VAL A 67 4.05 6.46 9.00
CA VAL A 67 3.52 5.48 8.04
C VAL A 67 3.00 6.20 6.80
N PHE A 68 2.20 7.25 6.96
CA PHE A 68 1.64 8.01 5.86
C PHE A 68 2.71 8.66 4.98
N HIS A 69 3.76 9.22 5.59
CA HIS A 69 4.90 9.78 4.87
C HIS A 69 5.57 8.73 3.97
N GLN A 70 5.82 7.52 4.48
CA GLN A 70 6.42 6.45 3.68
C GLN A 70 5.49 5.96 2.55
N ILE A 71 4.17 5.93 2.77
CA ILE A 71 3.20 5.64 1.70
C ILE A 71 3.29 6.70 0.61
N ALA A 72 3.29 7.98 0.99
CA ALA A 72 3.39 9.10 0.05
C ALA A 72 4.72 9.07 -0.73
N GLU A 73 5.83 8.78 -0.06
CA GLU A 73 7.15 8.62 -0.70
C GLU A 73 7.13 7.47 -1.72
N GLY A 74 6.54 6.32 -1.38
CA GLY A 74 6.40 5.19 -2.30
C GLY A 74 5.50 5.49 -3.49
N VAL A 75 4.39 6.19 -3.29
CA VAL A 75 3.47 6.59 -4.38
C VAL A 75 4.15 7.61 -5.30
N ASP A 76 4.80 8.64 -4.74
CA ASP A 76 5.61 9.60 -5.52
C ASP A 76 6.70 8.88 -6.33
N TYR A 77 7.34 7.88 -5.72
CA TYR A 77 8.34 7.07 -6.40
C TYR A 77 7.76 6.36 -7.63
N LEU A 78 6.66 5.63 -7.47
CA LEU A 78 5.98 4.94 -8.56
C LEU A 78 5.58 5.93 -9.67
N HIS A 79 5.02 7.08 -9.28
CA HIS A 79 4.58 8.11 -10.22
C HIS A 79 5.76 8.69 -11.01
N SER A 80 6.93 8.86 -10.38
CA SER A 80 8.16 9.29 -11.06
C SER A 80 8.66 8.28 -12.10
N LEU A 81 8.32 7.00 -11.95
CA LEU A 81 8.60 5.93 -12.91
C LEU A 81 7.47 5.75 -13.95
N ARG A 82 6.44 6.60 -13.90
CA ARG A 82 5.19 6.50 -14.67
C ARG A 82 4.41 5.22 -14.38
N ILE A 83 4.44 4.76 -13.14
CA ILE A 83 3.68 3.61 -12.69
C ILE A 83 2.54 4.14 -11.82
N ALA A 84 1.31 3.77 -12.16
CA ALA A 84 0.16 3.96 -11.27
C ALA A 84 -0.20 2.62 -10.62
N HIS A 85 -0.43 2.62 -9.31
CA HIS A 85 -0.74 1.40 -8.56
C HIS A 85 -2.17 0.92 -8.82
N ILE A 86 -3.12 1.85 -8.92
CA ILE A 86 -4.56 1.69 -9.22
C ILE A 86 -5.38 0.98 -8.14
N ASP A 87 -4.79 0.06 -7.37
CA ASP A 87 -5.48 -0.64 -6.26
C ASP A 87 -4.84 -0.40 -4.89
N LEU A 88 -4.36 0.84 -4.66
CA LEU A 88 -3.76 1.19 -3.36
C LEU A 88 -4.83 1.13 -2.26
N CYS A 89 -4.64 0.26 -1.27
CA CYS A 89 -5.62 0.10 -0.20
C CYS A 89 -4.98 -0.40 1.09
N PHE A 90 -5.78 -0.48 2.17
CA PHE A 90 -5.30 -1.00 3.45
C PHE A 90 -4.81 -2.44 3.38
N GLY A 91 -5.29 -3.27 2.45
CA GLY A 91 -4.76 -4.63 2.25
C GLY A 91 -3.38 -4.64 1.59
N ASN A 92 -3.10 -3.63 0.78
CA ASN A 92 -1.96 -3.58 -0.15
C ASN A 92 -0.80 -2.73 0.38
N VAL A 93 -0.78 -2.50 1.69
CA VAL A 93 0.31 -1.81 2.40
C VAL A 93 0.72 -2.64 3.61
N MET A 94 2.01 -2.82 3.84
CA MET A 94 2.55 -3.60 4.95
C MET A 94 3.59 -2.80 5.72
N VAL A 95 3.78 -3.13 7.01
CA VAL A 95 4.87 -2.57 7.82
C VAL A 95 5.72 -3.74 8.30
N ALA A 96 7.03 -3.69 8.04
CA ALA A 96 7.98 -4.68 8.55
C ALA A 96 8.08 -4.61 10.07
N LEU A 97 8.00 -5.76 10.72
CA LEU A 97 8.28 -5.92 12.14
C LEU A 97 9.74 -6.34 12.35
N GLU A 98 10.23 -6.24 13.58
CA GLU A 98 11.58 -6.71 13.94
C GLU A 98 11.75 -8.22 13.68
N GLU A 99 10.69 -9.00 13.88
CA GLU A 99 10.68 -10.43 13.58
C GLU A 99 10.81 -10.69 12.08
N SER A 100 10.24 -9.82 11.24
CA SER A 100 10.40 -9.88 9.79
C SER A 100 11.84 -9.62 9.39
N GLU A 101 12.48 -8.58 9.93
CA GLU A 101 13.89 -8.27 9.64
C GLU A 101 14.84 -9.38 10.11
N LYS A 102 14.57 -10.00 11.27
CA LYS A 102 15.36 -11.15 11.75
C LYS A 102 15.27 -12.36 10.82
N LYS A 103 14.10 -12.59 10.22
CA LYS A 103 13.86 -13.72 9.30
C LYS A 103 14.32 -13.42 7.88
N TYR A 104 14.20 -12.16 7.46
CA TYR A 104 14.47 -11.64 6.13
C TYR A 104 15.22 -10.30 6.24
N PRO A 105 16.57 -10.31 6.28
CA PRO A 105 17.40 -9.13 6.52
C PRO A 105 17.22 -7.97 5.52
N GLU A 106 16.70 -8.26 4.34
CA GLU A 106 16.30 -7.33 3.29
C GLU A 106 15.05 -6.50 3.67
N THR A 107 14.23 -7.00 4.60
CA THR A 107 13.14 -6.24 5.19
C THR A 107 13.65 -5.41 6.37
N LYS A 108 13.28 -4.12 6.42
CA LYS A 108 13.73 -3.20 7.48
C LYS A 108 12.62 -2.91 8.45
N ALA A 109 12.82 -3.20 9.74
CA ALA A 109 11.81 -2.98 10.76
C ALA A 109 11.33 -1.51 10.76
N GLY A 110 10.01 -1.30 10.82
CA GLY A 110 9.37 0.01 10.74
C GLY A 110 9.24 0.59 9.33
N ARG A 111 9.79 -0.08 8.30
CA ARG A 111 9.61 0.31 6.90
C ARG A 111 8.24 -0.10 6.40
N VAL A 112 7.61 0.78 5.63
CA VAL A 112 6.34 0.52 4.92
C VAL A 112 6.65 -0.05 3.55
N TYR A 113 5.86 -1.03 3.10
CA TYR A 113 5.94 -1.60 1.77
C TYR A 113 4.58 -1.56 1.07
N ILE A 114 4.59 -1.24 -0.22
CA ILE A 114 3.45 -1.30 -1.13
C ILE A 114 3.54 -2.64 -1.86
N ILE A 115 2.43 -3.37 -1.91
CA ILE A 115 2.35 -4.72 -2.48
C ILE A 115 1.17 -4.84 -3.43
N ASP A 116 1.11 -5.96 -4.13
CA ASP A 116 -0.01 -6.35 -5.00
C ASP A 116 -0.18 -5.39 -6.19
N PHE A 117 0.70 -5.55 -7.18
CA PHE A 117 0.76 -4.73 -8.39
C PHE A 117 -0.10 -5.31 -9.53
N ASP A 118 -1.01 -6.24 -9.22
CA ASP A 118 -1.89 -6.94 -10.19
C ASP A 118 -2.64 -5.96 -11.12
N ARG A 119 -3.06 -4.82 -10.58
CA ARG A 119 -3.81 -3.78 -11.31
C ARG A 119 -2.95 -2.61 -11.75
N SER A 120 -1.68 -2.60 -11.37
CA SER A 120 -0.78 -1.51 -11.71
C SER A 120 -0.59 -1.42 -13.21
N ARG A 121 -0.23 -0.23 -13.66
CA ARG A 121 0.00 0.08 -15.07
C ARG A 121 1.26 0.89 -15.22
N GLN A 122 2.11 0.48 -16.15
CA GLN A 122 3.16 1.31 -16.72
C GLN A 122 2.53 2.22 -17.78
N LEU A 123 2.55 3.51 -17.51
CA LEU A 123 1.89 4.52 -18.32
C LEU A 123 2.90 5.22 -19.22
N GLU A 124 2.41 5.70 -20.36
CA GLU A 124 3.22 6.45 -21.33
C GLU A 124 3.55 7.86 -20.81
N TRP A 125 2.60 8.51 -20.15
CA TRP A 125 2.70 9.91 -19.71
C TRP A 125 2.74 10.02 -18.19
N GLY A 126 3.39 11.06 -17.68
CA GLY A 126 3.47 11.34 -16.25
C GLY A 126 2.22 12.04 -15.68
N PRO A 127 2.22 12.33 -14.38
CA PRO A 127 1.13 13.06 -13.71
C PRO A 127 0.81 14.39 -14.40
N GLY A 128 -0.48 14.70 -14.53
CA GLY A 128 -0.97 15.92 -15.19
C GLY A 128 -0.97 15.91 -16.72
N LEU A 129 -0.37 14.88 -17.34
CA LEU A 129 -0.38 14.68 -18.80
C LEU A 129 -1.14 13.42 -19.22
N GLN A 130 -1.19 12.41 -18.35
CA GLN A 130 -1.84 11.14 -18.64
C GLN A 130 -3.36 11.30 -18.82
N PRO A 131 -3.93 10.83 -19.94
CA PRO A 131 -5.37 10.79 -20.11
C PRO A 131 -6.06 9.90 -19.08
N ALA A 132 -7.31 10.24 -18.77
CA ALA A 132 -8.14 9.44 -17.88
C ALA A 132 -8.36 8.03 -18.46
N ILE A 133 -8.31 7.02 -17.59
CA ILE A 133 -8.58 5.61 -17.94
C ILE A 133 -9.89 5.18 -17.28
N GLU A 134 -10.57 4.19 -17.88
CA GLU A 134 -11.62 3.47 -17.16
C GLU A 134 -10.96 2.62 -16.07
N LEU A 135 -11.43 2.80 -14.82
CA LEU A 135 -10.88 2.03 -13.71
C LEU A 135 -11.33 0.56 -13.80
N PRO A 136 -10.44 -0.39 -13.53
CA PRO A 136 -10.86 -1.77 -13.28
C PRO A 136 -11.68 -1.84 -11.98
N SER A 137 -12.14 -3.03 -11.58
CA SER A 137 -12.69 -3.20 -10.23
C SER A 137 -11.67 -2.74 -9.18
N THR A 138 -12.07 -1.94 -8.20
CA THR A 138 -11.17 -1.41 -7.17
C THR A 138 -11.72 -1.67 -5.78
N GLN A 139 -10.85 -1.73 -4.78
CA GLN A 139 -11.25 -1.90 -3.37
C GLN A 139 -12.07 -0.71 -2.85
N TYR A 140 -11.68 0.50 -3.23
CA TYR A 140 -12.44 1.71 -2.91
C TYR A 140 -13.45 2.01 -4.00
N LYS A 141 -14.64 2.48 -3.59
CA LYS A 141 -15.69 2.92 -4.51
C LYS A 141 -15.28 4.25 -5.15
N PRO A 142 -15.32 4.37 -6.48
CA PRO A 142 -15.07 5.64 -7.14
C PRO A 142 -16.05 6.73 -6.67
N PRO A 143 -15.57 7.96 -6.40
CA PRO A 143 -16.43 9.06 -6.00
C PRO A 143 -17.31 9.52 -7.16
N LEU A 144 -18.43 10.18 -6.84
CA LEU A 144 -19.30 10.88 -7.80
C LEU A 144 -19.83 10.01 -8.96
N GLN A 145 -19.87 8.68 -8.79
CA GLN A 145 -20.29 7.73 -9.84
C GLN A 145 -19.48 7.85 -11.14
N MET A 146 -18.29 8.45 -11.07
CA MET A 146 -17.38 8.57 -12.19
C MET A 146 -16.77 7.21 -12.52
N LYS A 147 -16.46 6.98 -13.80
CA LYS A 147 -15.81 5.76 -14.30
C LYS A 147 -14.40 6.00 -14.83
N HIS A 148 -14.12 7.23 -15.25
CA HIS A 148 -12.85 7.61 -15.86
C HIS A 148 -12.08 8.52 -14.91
N PHE A 149 -10.83 8.17 -14.66
CA PHE A 149 -9.97 8.90 -13.73
C PHE A 149 -8.56 9.02 -14.29
N ASP A 150 -7.91 10.14 -14.00
CA ASP A 150 -6.45 10.21 -14.06
C ASP A 150 -5.89 9.17 -13.06
N PRO A 151 -5.08 8.21 -13.52
CA PRO A 151 -4.68 7.07 -12.69
C PRO A 151 -3.75 7.48 -11.53
N TYR A 152 -2.96 8.54 -11.68
CA TYR A 152 -2.11 9.05 -10.61
C TYR A 152 -2.92 9.74 -9.52
N SER A 153 -3.91 10.55 -9.92
CA SER A 153 -4.85 11.21 -9.02
C SER A 153 -5.74 10.20 -8.29
N TRP A 154 -6.04 9.08 -8.95
CA TRP A 154 -6.73 7.95 -8.33
C TRP A 154 -5.89 7.32 -7.20
N ASP A 155 -4.59 7.11 -7.39
CA ASP A 155 -3.71 6.65 -6.31
C ASP A 155 -3.68 7.62 -5.13
N VAL A 156 -3.64 8.93 -5.39
CA VAL A 156 -3.68 9.98 -4.36
C VAL A 156 -5.02 9.95 -3.59
N TYR A 157 -6.15 9.77 -4.29
CA TYR A 157 -7.45 9.59 -3.65
C TYR A 157 -7.47 8.36 -2.74
N CYS A 158 -6.98 7.21 -3.25
CA CYS A 158 -6.87 5.96 -2.51
C CYS A 158 -5.96 6.09 -1.28
N MET A 159 -4.85 6.83 -1.39
CA MET A 159 -3.96 7.15 -0.28
C MET A 159 -4.69 7.96 0.82
N GLY A 160 -5.55 8.91 0.45
CA GLY A 160 -6.39 9.63 1.41
C GLY A 160 -7.38 8.72 2.14
N GLN A 161 -8.04 7.81 1.42
CA GLN A 161 -8.95 6.81 2.01
C GLN A 161 -8.21 5.85 2.95
N LEU A 162 -6.98 5.47 2.58
CA LEU A 162 -6.11 4.65 3.40
C LEU A 162 -5.75 5.34 4.72
N PHE A 163 -5.38 6.63 4.68
CA PHE A 163 -5.06 7.40 5.88
C PHE A 163 -6.25 7.54 6.83
N ASP A 164 -7.44 7.85 6.30
CA ASP A 164 -8.67 7.91 7.09
C ASP A 164 -8.96 6.58 7.80
N ARG A 165 -8.79 5.46 7.10
CA ARG A 165 -8.94 4.13 7.69
C ARG A 165 -7.89 3.84 8.76
N LEU A 166 -6.62 4.19 8.52
CA LEU A 166 -5.55 4.03 9.49
C LEU A 166 -5.81 4.86 10.76
N ALA A 167 -6.27 6.10 10.61
CA ALA A 167 -6.62 6.98 11.72
C ALA A 167 -7.77 6.39 12.56
N LYS A 168 -8.84 5.92 11.91
CA LYS A 168 -10.01 5.30 12.58
C LYS A 168 -9.67 4.03 13.34
N VAL A 169 -8.74 3.22 12.84
CA VAL A 169 -8.31 1.98 13.51
C VAL A 169 -7.36 2.27 14.68
N SER A 170 -6.55 3.32 14.57
CA SER A 170 -5.47 3.58 15.52
C SER A 170 -5.86 4.53 16.65
N LEU A 171 -6.78 5.45 16.42
CA LEU A 171 -7.21 6.44 17.41
C LEU A 171 -8.49 5.97 18.12
N PRO A 172 -8.57 6.12 19.45
CA PRO A 172 -9.82 5.86 20.16
C PRO A 172 -10.91 6.82 19.64
N PRO A 173 -12.19 6.40 19.61
CA PRO A 173 -13.28 7.30 19.28
C PRO A 173 -13.25 8.48 20.26
N LEU A 174 -13.36 9.70 19.71
CA LEU A 174 -13.50 10.88 20.54
C LEU A 174 -14.70 10.68 21.48
N PRO A 175 -14.57 11.02 22.78
CA PRO A 175 -15.73 11.01 23.65
C PRO A 175 -16.74 12.01 23.08
N PHE A 176 -17.86 11.50 22.57
CA PHE A 176 -18.99 12.34 22.20
C PHE A 176 -19.36 13.15 23.44
N GLY A 177 -19.23 14.48 23.34
CA GLY A 177 -19.76 15.39 24.33
C GLY A 177 -21.25 15.10 24.47
N SER A 178 -21.67 14.66 25.65
CA SER A 178 -23.08 14.58 26.00
C SER A 178 -23.64 15.99 25.99
N HIS A 179 -24.23 16.41 24.86
CA HIS A 179 -25.23 17.46 24.89
C HIS A 179 -26.41 16.88 25.67
N ARG A 180 -26.46 17.19 26.98
CA ARG A 180 -27.68 17.11 27.76
C ARG A 180 -28.60 18.21 27.22
N SER A 181 -29.58 17.80 26.44
CA SER A 181 -30.86 18.50 26.29
C SER A 181 -31.67 18.38 27.57
#